data_AF-A0A810NC12-F1
#
_entry.id   AF-A0A810NC12-F1
#
_cell.length_a   1.000
_cell.length_b   1.000
_cell.length_c   1.000
_cell.angle_alpha   90.00
_cell.angle_beta   90.00
_cell.angle_gamma   90.00
#
_symmetry.space_group_name_H-M   'P 1'
#
loop_
_entity.id
_entity.type
_entity.pdbx_description
1 polymer ?
#
loop_
_entity_poly.entity_id
_entity_poly.type
_entity_poly.pdbx_seq_one_letter_code
_entity_poly.pdbx_strand_id
1 'polypeptide(L)' 'MTAPAYTCLSVPDGTKGYLWINGHLLGRYWSVGPQRTLYVPRPLLRAGRNEVVVLDLDAAELSTVDLHTAPHLG' A
#
# COMPACT_ATOMS: atom_id res chain seq x y z
N MET A 1 15.14 -4.31 -18.77
CA MET A 1 14.59 -3.68 -17.54
C MET A 1 13.86 -4.74 -16.76
N THR A 2 14.42 -5.20 -15.64
CA THR A 2 13.85 -6.27 -14.81
C THR A 2 12.66 -5.71 -14.03
N ALA A 3 11.45 -6.16 -14.32
CA ALA A 3 10.29 -5.77 -13.50
C ALA A 3 10.48 -6.29 -12.08
N PRO A 4 10.18 -5.51 -11.03
CA PRO A 4 10.30 -5.99 -9.66
C PRO A 4 9.38 -7.21 -9.46
N ALA A 5 9.89 -8.24 -8.79
CA ALA A 5 9.18 -9.49 -8.58
C ALA A 5 7.91 -9.31 -7.73
N TYR A 6 7.91 -8.29 -6.86
CA TYR A 6 6.80 -7.94 -5.98
C TYR A 6 6.59 -6.42 -5.99
N THR A 7 5.34 -6.02 -5.83
CA THR A 7 4.96 -4.63 -5.57
C THR A 7 4.22 -4.62 -4.26
N CYS A 8 4.63 -3.78 -3.32
CA CYS A 8 3.94 -3.59 -2.05
C CYS A 8 3.76 -2.11 -1.77
N LEU A 9 2.69 -1.75 -1.06
CA LEU A 9 2.38 -0.38 -0.67
C LEU A 9 2.47 -0.21 0.84
N SER A 10 2.93 0.94 1.31
CA SER A 10 2.82 1.36 2.72
C SER A 10 2.31 2.78 2.84
N VAL A 11 1.80 3.11 4.02
CA VAL A 11 1.34 4.46 4.40
C VAL A 11 2.17 4.88 5.62
N PRO A 12 3.37 5.48 5.44
CA PRO A 12 4.33 5.70 6.54
C PRO A 12 3.78 6.59 7.66
N ASP A 13 3.06 7.65 7.27
CA ASP A 13 2.44 8.62 8.20
C ASP A 13 1.06 8.15 8.69
N GLY A 14 0.57 7.02 8.19
CA GLY A 14 -0.73 6.49 8.53
C GLY A 14 -0.74 5.80 9.88
N THR A 15 -1.84 5.90 10.60
CA THR A 15 -2.03 5.23 11.89
C THR A 15 -2.72 3.88 11.70
N LYS A 16 -3.96 3.87 11.23
CA LYS A 16 -4.69 2.63 10.94
C LYS A 16 -5.77 2.89 9.90
N GLY A 17 -5.95 1.95 8.99
CA GLY A 17 -6.84 2.22 7.87
C GLY A 17 -6.90 1.12 6.83
N TYR A 18 -7.43 1.46 5.67
CA TYR A 18 -7.61 0.57 4.53
C TYR A 18 -6.99 1.15 3.27
N LEU A 19 -6.51 0.27 2.41
CA LEU A 19 -5.85 0.65 1.16
C LEU A 19 -6.52 -0.04 -0.03
N TRP A 20 -6.73 0.70 -1.11
CA TRP A 20 -7.20 0.18 -2.38
C TRP A 20 -6.23 0.51 -3.50
N ILE A 21 -6.17 -0.37 -4.51
CA ILE A 21 -5.52 -0.12 -5.80
C ILE A 21 -6.54 -0.33 -6.91
N ASN A 22 -6.73 0.66 -7.76
CA ASN A 22 -7.62 0.57 -8.92
C ASN A 22 -9.04 0.07 -8.58
N GLY A 23 -9.57 0.44 -7.41
CA GLY A 23 -10.88 0.02 -6.90
C GLY A 23 -10.90 -1.30 -6.13
N HIS A 24 -9.79 -2.03 -6.04
CA HIS A 24 -9.70 -3.29 -5.30
C HIS A 24 -9.12 -3.09 -3.90
N LEU A 25 -9.81 -3.59 -2.89
CA LEU A 25 -9.34 -3.56 -1.50
C LEU A 25 -8.11 -4.47 -1.32
N LEU A 26 -6.99 -3.89 -0.92
CA LEU A 26 -5.77 -4.63 -0.58
C LEU A 26 -5.79 -5.15 0.86
N GLY A 27 -6.45 -4.41 1.76
CA GLY A 27 -6.62 -4.81 3.15
C GLY A 27 -6.37 -3.67 4.12
N ARG A 28 -6.18 -4.05 5.39
CA ARG A 28 -5.97 -3.13 6.51
C ARG A 28 -4.48 -2.92 6.76
N TYR A 29 -4.07 -1.67 6.95
CA TYR A 29 -2.76 -1.34 7.54
C TYR A 29 -2.93 -0.87 8.99
N TRP A 30 -1.88 -1.05 9.79
CA TRP A 30 -1.81 -0.52 11.15
C TRP A 30 -0.34 -0.28 11.53
N SER A 31 -0.02 0.92 11.99
CA SER A 31 1.33 1.34 12.40
C SER A 31 1.89 0.56 13.59
N VAL A 32 1.08 -0.23 14.29
CA VAL A 32 1.56 -1.16 15.34
C VAL A 32 2.40 -2.30 14.75
N GLY A 33 2.19 -2.69 13.49
CA GLY A 33 2.88 -3.82 12.86
C GLY A 33 2.35 -5.20 13.30
N PRO A 34 3.07 -6.30 13.04
CA PRO A 34 4.39 -6.37 12.38
C PRO A 34 4.33 -6.12 10.86
N GLN A 35 3.16 -6.27 10.24
CA GLN A 35 3.00 -6.01 8.82
C GLN A 35 3.06 -4.51 8.53
N ARG A 36 4.07 -4.08 7.76
CA ARG A 36 4.28 -2.66 7.39
C ARG A 36 3.86 -2.33 5.96
N THR A 37 3.73 -3.35 5.12
CA THR A 37 3.37 -3.21 3.72
C THR A 37 2.23 -4.15 3.33
N LEU A 38 1.40 -3.74 2.37
CA LEU A 38 0.39 -4.57 1.73
C LEU A 38 0.88 -5.00 0.33
N TYR A 39 0.84 -6.30 0.04
CA TYR A 39 1.18 -6.82 -1.28
C TYR A 39 0.15 -6.34 -2.31
N VAL A 40 0.63 -5.95 -3.49
CA VAL A 40 -0.17 -5.61 -4.66
C VAL A 40 -0.08 -6.76 -5.66
N PRO A 41 -1.14 -7.56 -5.83
CA PRO A 41 -1.17 -8.58 -6.88
C PRO A 41 -0.97 -7.94 -8.25
N ARG A 42 -0.03 -8.50 -9.02
CA ARG A 42 0.29 -8.03 -10.37
C ARG A 42 -0.93 -7.86 -11.29
N PRO A 43 -1.97 -8.74 -11.26
CA PRO A 43 -3.17 -8.54 -12.07
C PRO A 43 -3.98 -7.28 -11.76
N LEU A 44 -3.79 -6.66 -10.59
CA LEU A 44 -4.46 -5.41 -10.23
C LEU A 44 -3.75 -4.17 -10.78
N LEU A 45 -2.52 -4.32 -11.29
CA LEU A 45 -1.75 -3.22 -11.88
C LEU A 45 -2.07 -3.05 -13.36
N ARG A 46 -2.04 -1.78 -13.80
CA ARG A 46 -2.23 -1.37 -15.20
C ARG A 46 -0.93 -0.78 -15.74
N ALA A 47 -0.68 -0.94 -17.03
CA ALA A 47 0.35 -0.15 -17.71
C ALA A 47 -0.06 1.32 -17.70
N GLY A 48 0.86 2.22 -17.33
CA GLY A 48 0.57 3.64 -17.17
C GLY A 48 -0.03 3.97 -15.81
N ARG A 49 -1.18 4.65 -15.78
CA ARG A 49 -1.76 5.22 -14.55
C ARG A 49 -2.43 4.14 -13.69
N ASN A 50 -2.05 4.13 -12.42
CA ASN A 50 -2.72 3.39 -11.36
C ASN A 50 -3.24 4.39 -10.31
N GLU A 51 -4.36 4.07 -9.67
CA GLU A 51 -4.95 4.87 -8.61
C GLU A 51 -4.85 4.14 -7.29
N VAL A 52 -4.33 4.82 -6.28
CA VAL A 52 -4.33 4.34 -4.89
C VAL A 52 -5.29 5.20 -4.09
N VAL A 53 -6.16 4.55 -3.32
CA VAL A 53 -7.05 5.22 -2.36
C VAL A 53 -6.69 4.76 -0.97
N VAL A 54 -6.59 5.70 -0.03
CA VAL A 54 -6.31 5.45 1.38
C VAL A 54 -7.47 5.98 2.21
N LEU A 55 -7.95 5.17 3.15
CA LEU A 55 -8.79 5.62 4.26
C LEU A 55 -8.00 5.43 5.54
N ASP A 56 -7.52 6.53 6.14
CA ASP A 56 -7.03 6.51 7.52
C ASP A 56 -8.15 6.86 8.48
N LEU A 57 -8.18 6.20 9.63
CA LEU A 57 -9.21 6.35 10.65
C LEU A 57 -8.78 7.26 11.82
N ASP A 58 -7.47 7.49 11.98
CA ASP A 58 -6.90 8.16 13.17
C ASP A 58 -5.88 9.26 12.83
N ALA A 59 -5.30 9.28 11.63
CA ALA A 59 -4.33 10.29 11.23
C ALA A 59 -5.01 11.64 10.91
N ALA A 60 -4.43 12.74 11.40
CA ALA A 60 -4.91 14.10 11.12
C ALA A 60 -4.62 14.52 9.67
N GLU A 61 -3.47 14.11 9.13
CA GLU A 61 -3.08 14.33 7.74
C GLU A 61 -2.33 13.09 7.22
N LEU A 62 -2.56 12.75 5.95
CA LEU A 62 -1.81 11.73 5.22
C LEU A 62 -1.05 12.41 4.08
N SER A 63 0.27 12.22 4.03
CA SER A 63 1.11 12.92 3.05
C SER A 63 1.54 12.04 1.88
N THR A 64 1.78 10.74 2.11
CA THR A 64 2.42 9.86 1.13
C THR A 64 1.93 8.41 1.18
N VAL A 65 2.08 7.74 0.03
CA VAL A 65 2.04 6.27 -0.09
C VAL A 65 3.33 5.84 -0.80
N ASP A 66 4.04 4.89 -0.20
CA ASP A 66 5.31 4.41 -0.75
C ASP A 66 5.14 3.09 -1.48
N LEU A 67 5.95 2.90 -2.52
CA LEU A 67 6.06 1.67 -3.30
C LEU A 67 7.34 0.92 -2.93
N HIS A 68 7.19 -0.35 -2.56
CA HIS A 68 8.28 -1.24 -2.17
C HIS A 68 8.39 -2.41 -3.14
N THR A 69 9.62 -2.87 -3.38
CA THR A 69 9.91 -4.03 -4.25
C THR A 69 10.03 -5.35 -3.50
N ALA A 70 9.91 -5.32 -2.17
CA ALA A 70 9.85 -6.47 -1.28
C ALA A 70 8.87 -6.19 -0.12
N PRO A 71 8.14 -7.21 0.38
CA PRO A 71 7.28 -7.03 1.54
C PRO A 71 8.13 -6.82 2.80
N HIS A 72 7.74 -5.85 3.63
CA HIS A 72 8.30 -5.69 4.97
C HIS A 72 7.35 -6.34 5.98
N LEU A 73 7.66 -7.58 6.32
CA LEU A 73 7.10 -8.33 7.43
C LEU A 73 8.10 -8.12 8.57
N GLY A 74 7.72 -7.37 9.60
CA GLY A 74 8.61 -6.90 10.66
C GLY A 74 9.50 -7.97 11.30
#